data_AF-A0A9Q0SMW6-F1
#
_entry.id   AF-A0A9Q0SMW6-F1
#
_cell.length_a   1.000
_cell.length_b   1.000
_cell.length_c   1.000
_cell.angle_alpha   90.00
_cell.angle_beta   90.00
_cell.angle_gamma   90.00
#
_symmetry.space_group_name_H-M   'P 1'
#
loop_
_entity.id
_entity.type
_entity.pdbx_description
1 polymer ?
#
loop_
_entity_poly.entity_id
_entity_poly.type
_entity_poly.pdbx_seq_one_letter_code
_entity_poly.pdbx_strand_id
1 'polypeptide(L)'
;MRSLFFIIFISGISKSASAALPAPTEGKKQPFDAGEAPLLVKELNESFRAGRTRSYEWRVSQLKGIGKMVEEREKDISEALYKDLSKPEFEAFASEV
;
A
#
# COMPACT_ATOMS: atom_id res chain seq x y z
N MET A 1 18.93 -17.57 22.13
CA MET A 1 17.59 -17.59 22.74
C MET A 1 16.80 -16.36 22.29
N ARG A 2 16.01 -16.48 21.22
CA ARG A 2 14.90 -15.60 20.82
C ARG A 2 14.00 -16.44 19.90
N SER A 3 13.46 -17.51 20.46
CA SER A 3 12.04 -17.65 20.82
C SER A 3 11.13 -17.47 19.60
N LEU A 4 10.77 -18.62 19.05
CA LEU A 4 9.65 -18.86 18.14
C LEU A 4 8.37 -18.31 18.77
N PHE A 5 7.85 -17.18 18.29
CA PHE A 5 6.46 -16.80 18.54
C PHE A 5 6.03 -15.81 17.45
N PHE A 6 5.68 -16.30 16.26
CA PHE A 6 4.80 -15.55 15.36
C PHE A 6 4.07 -16.48 14.38
N ILE A 7 3.21 -17.33 14.95
CA ILE A 7 2.01 -17.86 14.30
C ILE A 7 0.96 -17.63 15.39
N ILE A 8 -0.06 -16.80 15.19
CA ILE A 8 -1.33 -17.11 14.54
C ILE A 8 -2.03 -15.75 14.23
N PHE A 9 -2.87 -15.72 13.20
CA PHE A 9 -4.04 -14.83 13.00
C PHE A 9 -4.07 -13.95 11.73
N ILE A 10 -4.11 -14.56 10.53
CA ILE A 10 -4.92 -14.05 9.40
C ILE A 10 -5.44 -15.24 8.57
N SER A 11 -6.37 -16.03 9.12
CA SER A 11 -7.19 -16.93 8.30
C SER A 11 -8.16 -16.08 7.48
N GLY A 12 -7.77 -15.69 6.27
CA GLY A 12 -8.67 -15.00 5.34
C GLY A 12 -8.03 -14.13 4.25
N ILE A 13 -6.72 -13.87 4.30
CA ILE A 13 -5.98 -13.30 3.17
C ILE A 13 -4.81 -14.24 2.90
N SER A 14 -5.12 -15.34 2.22
CA SER A 14 -4.14 -16.25 1.65
C SER A 14 -3.47 -15.56 0.45
N LYS A 15 -2.38 -14.84 0.74
CA LYS A 15 -1.16 -14.80 -0.10
C LYS A 15 -0.04 -14.12 0.67
N SER A 16 0.83 -14.94 1.24
CA SER A 16 2.15 -14.54 1.67
C SER A 16 2.96 -14.09 0.45
N ALA A 17 3.40 -12.83 0.44
CA ALA A 17 4.51 -12.38 -0.40
C ALA A 17 5.53 -11.68 0.52
N SER A 18 6.31 -12.48 1.23
CA SER A 18 7.65 -12.06 1.63
C SER A 18 8.52 -12.15 0.38
N ALA A 19 8.53 -11.09 -0.42
CA ALA A 19 9.46 -10.90 -1.51
C ALA A 19 10.18 -9.58 -1.23
N ALA A 20 11.52 -9.61 -1.21
CA ALA A 20 12.31 -8.40 -1.43
C ALA A 20 11.67 -7.66 -2.60
N LEU A 21 11.35 -6.37 -2.39
CA LEU A 21 10.69 -5.56 -3.40
C LEU A 21 11.48 -5.71 -4.72
N PRO A 22 10.91 -6.36 -5.75
CA PRO A 22 11.57 -6.41 -7.04
C PRO A 22 11.68 -4.98 -7.55
N ALA A 23 12.78 -4.68 -8.23
CA ALA A 23 12.95 -3.42 -8.98
C ALA A 23 11.66 -3.10 -9.74
N PRO A 24 11.28 -1.81 -9.86
CA PRO A 24 10.04 -1.40 -10.53
C PRO A 24 10.05 -1.96 -11.95
N THR A 25 9.34 -3.08 -12.13
CA THR A 25 9.03 -3.57 -13.47
C THR A 25 8.01 -2.60 -14.00
N GLU A 26 8.36 -1.90 -15.08
CA GLU A 26 7.41 -1.10 -15.86
C GLU A 26 6.33 -2.04 -16.42
N GLY A 27 5.38 -2.41 -15.56
CA GLY A 27 4.18 -3.10 -15.95
C GLY A 27 3.41 -2.18 -16.87
N LYS A 28 3.02 -2.69 -18.04
CA LYS A 28 2.15 -1.98 -18.98
C LYS A 28 0.96 -1.40 -18.19
N LYS A 29 0.88 -0.07 -18.07
CA LYS A 29 -0.28 0.64 -17.48
C LYS A 29 -1.49 0.33 -18.34
N GLN A 30 -2.24 -0.71 -17.98
CA GLN A 30 -3.57 -0.90 -18.53
C GLN A 30 -4.45 0.21 -17.93
N PRO A 31 -5.19 0.96 -18.75
CA PRO A 31 -6.10 1.99 -18.24
C PRO A 31 -7.21 1.33 -17.42
N PHE A 32 -7.62 1.98 -16.35
CA PHE A 32 -8.79 1.57 -15.57
C PHE A 32 -10.05 1.69 -16.43
N ASP A 33 -10.83 0.61 -16.53
CA ASP A 33 -12.11 0.62 -17.25
C ASP A 33 -13.23 1.13 -16.34
N ALA A 34 -14.04 2.07 -16.85
CA ALA A 34 -15.19 2.59 -16.11
C ALA A 34 -16.24 1.50 -15.81
N GLY A 35 -16.32 0.46 -16.63
CA GLY A 35 -17.17 -0.70 -16.41
C GLY A 35 -16.80 -1.52 -15.17
N GLU A 36 -15.54 -1.45 -14.70
CA GLU A 36 -15.05 -2.17 -13.52
C GLU A 36 -15.35 -1.43 -12.20
N ALA A 37 -15.60 -0.13 -12.26
CA ALA A 37 -15.81 0.71 -11.07
C ALA A 37 -16.94 0.22 -10.14
N PRO A 38 -18.13 -0.21 -10.64
CA PRO A 38 -19.18 -0.72 -9.77
C PRO A 38 -18.78 -1.99 -9.00
N LEU A 39 -17.96 -2.85 -9.61
CA LEU A 39 -17.49 -4.09 -8.98
C LEU A 39 -16.50 -3.77 -7.86
N LEU A 40 -15.54 -2.87 -8.11
CA LEU A 40 -14.58 -2.41 -7.10
C LEU A 40 -15.30 -1.77 -5.91
N VAL A 41 -16.26 -0.87 -6.17
CA VAL A 41 -17.04 -0.21 -5.10
C VAL A 41 -17.86 -1.22 -4.30
N LYS A 42 -18.42 -2.24 -4.95
CA LYS A 42 -19.14 -3.32 -4.27
C LYS A 42 -18.21 -4.07 -3.29
N GLU A 43 -17.04 -4.49 -3.74
CA GLU A 43 -16.07 -5.23 -2.91
C GLU A 43 -15.59 -4.41 -1.69
N LEU A 44 -15.29 -3.12 -1.90
CA LEU A 44 -14.89 -2.23 -0.82
C LEU A 44 -16.00 -2.05 0.22
N ASN A 45 -17.25 -1.91 -0.23
CA ASN A 45 -18.41 -1.81 0.67
C ASN A 45 -18.66 -3.11 1.44
N GLU A 46 -18.51 -4.27 0.81
CA GLU A 46 -18.61 -5.57 1.48
C GLU A 46 -17.53 -5.70 2.55
N SER A 47 -16.30 -5.30 2.25
CA SER A 47 -15.18 -5.28 3.20
C SER A 47 -15.46 -4.40 4.42
N PHE A 48 -16.01 -3.22 4.19
CA PHE A 48 -16.36 -2.28 5.24
C PHE A 48 -17.52 -2.80 6.10
N ARG A 49 -18.60 -3.27 5.47
CA ARG A 49 -19.79 -3.82 6.14
C ARG A 49 -19.48 -5.08 6.95
N ALA A 50 -18.52 -5.88 6.52
CA ALA A 50 -18.00 -7.02 7.28
C ALA A 50 -17.20 -6.61 8.54
N GLY A 51 -17.00 -5.31 8.77
CA GLY A 51 -16.33 -4.80 9.98
C GLY A 51 -14.82 -4.98 10.00
N ARG A 52 -14.19 -5.41 8.89
CA ARG A 52 -12.74 -5.69 8.81
C ARG A 52 -11.88 -4.48 9.20
N THR A 53 -12.38 -3.27 8.97
CA THR A 53 -11.65 -2.01 9.23
C THR A 53 -11.93 -1.41 10.62
N ARG A 54 -12.78 -2.05 11.45
CA ARG A 54 -13.24 -1.49 12.74
C ARG A 54 -12.29 -1.72 13.90
N SER A 55 -11.45 -2.76 13.87
CA SER A 55 -10.46 -3.01 14.92
C SER A 55 -9.44 -1.87 14.97
N TYR A 56 -9.07 -1.48 16.19
CA TYR A 56 -8.04 -0.47 16.41
C TYR A 56 -6.68 -0.97 15.93
N GLU A 57 -6.35 -2.21 16.27
CA GLU A 57 -5.11 -2.90 15.90
C GLU A 57 -4.97 -2.98 14.37
N TRP A 58 -6.06 -3.30 13.67
CA TRP A 58 -6.08 -3.30 12.21
C TRP A 58 -5.74 -1.92 11.67
N ARG A 59 -6.39 -0.85 12.13
CA ARG A 59 -6.11 0.52 11.66
C ARG A 59 -4.66 0.94 11.93
N VAL A 60 -4.15 0.64 13.13
CA VAL A 60 -2.75 0.91 13.48
C VAL A 60 -1.79 0.15 12.56
N SER A 61 -2.09 -1.12 12.26
CA SER A 61 -1.26 -1.92 11.35
C SER A 61 -1.23 -1.34 9.94
N GLN A 62 -2.37 -0.87 9.42
CA GLN A 62 -2.44 -0.28 8.08
C GLN A 62 -1.67 1.05 8.01
N LEU A 63 -1.83 1.93 9.02
CA LEU A 63 -1.11 3.21 9.06
C LEU A 63 0.40 3.01 9.15
N LYS A 64 0.87 2.05 9.96
CA LYS A 64 2.29 1.69 10.01
C LYS A 64 2.79 1.13 8.68
N GLY A 65 1.97 0.33 7.99
CA GLY A 65 2.26 -0.17 6.65
C GLY A 65 2.43 0.95 5.63
N ILE A 66 1.55 1.96 5.65
CA ILE A 66 1.65 3.13 4.79
C ILE A 66 2.92 3.92 5.09
N GLY A 67 3.21 4.22 6.36
CA GLY A 67 4.43 4.94 6.74
C GLY A 67 5.70 4.22 6.25
N LYS A 68 5.77 2.90 6.48
CA LYS A 68 6.88 2.08 6.00
C LYS A 68 7.00 2.09 4.47
N MET A 69 5.88 2.03 3.74
CA MET A 69 5.89 2.10 2.28
C MET A 69 6.43 3.45 1.79
N VAL A 70 6.06 4.56 2.43
CA VAL A 70 6.56 5.90 2.10
C VAL A 70 8.07 5.98 2.35
N GLU A 71 8.54 5.56 3.53
CA GLU A 71 9.97 5.50 3.87
C GLU A 71 10.78 4.64 2.88
N GLU A 72 10.28 3.46 2.53
CA GLU A 72 10.96 2.54 1.60
C GLU A 72 10.99 3.07 0.15
N ARG A 73 10.03 3.94 -0.23
CA ARG A 73 9.81 4.39 -1.62
C ARG A 73 9.98 5.89 -1.83
N GLU A 74 10.56 6.61 -0.87
CA GLU A 74 10.75 8.07 -0.92
C GLU A 74 11.35 8.57 -2.25
N LYS A 75 12.38 7.88 -2.75
CA LYS A 75 13.04 8.25 -4.02
C LYS A 75 12.14 8.04 -5.23
N ASP A 76 11.42 6.91 -5.28
CA ASP A 76 10.47 6.62 -6.36
C ASP A 76 9.35 7.67 -6.38
N ILE A 77 8.88 8.09 -5.20
CA ILE A 77 7.85 9.12 -5.03
C ILE A 77 8.39 10.49 -5.48
N SER A 78 9.58 10.88 -5.03
CA SER A 78 10.22 12.14 -5.42
C SER A 78 10.48 12.21 -6.93
N GLU A 79 10.91 11.12 -7.55
CA GLU A 79 11.11 11.04 -9.00
C GLU A 79 9.77 11.16 -9.76
N ALA A 80 8.70 10.53 -9.27
CA ALA A 80 7.37 10.69 -9.84
C ALA A 80 6.88 12.14 -9.74
N LEU A 81 7.06 12.79 -8.59
CA LEU A 81 6.72 14.20 -8.39
C LEU A 81 7.52 15.13 -9.30
N TYR A 82 8.79 14.82 -9.57
CA TYR A 82 9.57 15.55 -10.56
C TYR A 82 9.01 15.34 -11.98
N LYS A 83 8.67 14.10 -12.37
CA LYS A 83 8.12 13.81 -13.70
C LYS A 83 6.76 14.47 -13.95
N ASP A 84 5.89 14.48 -12.94
CA ASP A 84 4.53 14.98 -13.07
C ASP A 84 4.45 16.50 -12.85
N LEU A 85 5.19 17.03 -11.88
CA LEU A 85 5.08 18.41 -11.40
C LEU A 85 6.36 19.23 -11.54
N SER A 86 7.47 18.63 -11.98
CA SER A 86 8.81 19.27 -12.02
C SER A 86 9.29 19.78 -10.66
N LYS A 87 8.80 19.20 -9.56
CA LYS A 87 9.25 19.55 -8.21
C LYS A 87 10.64 18.97 -7.93
N PRO A 88 11.61 19.78 -7.47
CA PRO A 88 12.91 19.27 -7.07
C PRO A 88 12.80 18.41 -5.81
N GLU A 89 13.68 17.42 -5.66
CA GLU A 89 13.68 16.42 -4.59
C GLU A 89 13.51 17.02 -3.19
N PHE A 90 14.22 18.11 -2.89
CA PHE A 90 14.13 18.77 -1.58
C PHE A 90 12.74 19.33 -1.29
N GLU A 91 12.06 19.92 -2.28
CA GLU A 91 10.71 20.45 -2.11
C GLU A 91 9.68 19.32 -1.98
N ALA A 92 9.83 18.28 -2.81
CA ALA A 92 9.01 17.07 -2.73
C ALA A 92 9.10 16.44 -1.33
N PHE A 93 10.32 16.24 -0.83
CA PHE A 93 10.56 15.70 0.51
C PHE A 93 9.98 16.58 1.60
N ALA A 94 10.19 17.90 1.56
CA ALA A 94 9.76 18.78 2.64
C ALA A 94 8.22 18.97 2.73
N SER A 95 7.48 18.70 1.66
CA SER A 95 6.05 19.06 1.57
C SER A 95 5.10 17.87 1.36
N GLU A 96 5.56 16.76 0.78
CA GLU A 96 4.69 15.64 0.39
C GLU A 96 5.12 14.27 0.93
N VAL A 97 6.37 14.14 1.40
CA VAL A 97 6.93 12.92 2.00
C VAL A 97 7.08 13.10 3.51
#